data_AF-A0A4R5HFT8-F1
#
_entry.id   AF-A0A4R5HFT8-F1
#
_cell.length_a   1.000
_cell.length_b   1.000
_cell.length_c   1.000
_cell.angle_alpha   90.00
_cell.angle_beta   90.00
_cell.angle_gamma   90.00
#
_symmetry.space_group_name_H-M   'P 1'
#
loop_
_entity.id
_entity.type
_entity.pdbx_description
1 polymer ?
#
loop_
_entity_poly.entity_id
_entity_poly.type
_entity_poly.pdbx_seq_one_letter_code
_entity_poly.pdbx_strand_id
1 'polypeptide(L)'
;MMKYEEQKDNVIDYINGHLSGDQLKEFEAELATNQQLADDLEQSKAWQATLQSQEAAVAMPQFSSIEHKLNKSSWNWGYGLSTAAAVALAAFLFLGTSFQPNNEFETLTDTNSAYNTPVMQIVLSKDATLADIMSDYSLSVVKTYPNEQIIDININANLDVEALEKDKRIVFVKRIGSEK
;
A
#
# COMPACT_ATOMS: atom_id res chain seq x y z
N MET A 1 37.97 12.72 -4.85
CA MET A 1 36.79 12.49 -5.70
C MET A 1 36.03 11.37 -5.05
N MET A 2 34.98 11.74 -4.30
CA MET A 2 34.12 10.77 -3.62
C MET A 2 33.43 9.85 -4.63
N LYS A 3 33.06 8.65 -4.20
CA LYS A 3 32.29 7.74 -5.05
C LYS A 3 30.85 8.25 -5.14
N TYR A 4 30.20 8.04 -6.28
CA TYR A 4 28.84 8.52 -6.52
C TYR A 4 27.81 8.08 -5.45
N GLU A 5 27.96 6.86 -4.91
CA GLU A 5 27.10 6.36 -3.81
C GLU A 5 27.31 7.15 -2.51
N GLU A 6 28.55 7.52 -2.20
CA GLU A 6 28.89 8.32 -1.02
C GLU A 6 28.37 9.76 -1.16
N GLN A 7 28.32 10.28 -2.39
CA GLN A 7 27.74 11.59 -2.68
C GLN A 7 26.23 11.63 -2.42
N LYS A 8 25.50 10.55 -2.67
CA LYS A 8 24.06 10.47 -2.39
C LYS A 8 23.74 10.47 -0.90
N ASP A 9 24.50 9.72 -0.11
CA ASP A 9 24.34 9.72 1.34
C ASP A 9 24.63 11.12 1.92
N ASN A 10 25.66 11.79 1.37
CA ASN A 10 25.97 13.18 1.76
C ASN A 10 24.88 14.18 1.38
N VAL A 11 24.11 13.98 0.30
CA VAL A 11 22.96 14.84 -0.04
C VAL A 11 21.90 14.79 1.07
N ILE A 12 21.60 13.60 1.57
CA ILE A 12 20.61 13.40 2.64
C ILE A 12 21.11 14.03 3.94
N ASP A 13 22.38 13.80 4.28
CA ASP A 13 22.99 14.39 5.48
C ASP A 13 23.12 15.91 5.40
N TYR A 14 23.34 16.47 4.21
CA TYR A 14 23.33 17.91 3.99
C TYR A 14 21.93 18.51 4.22
N ILE A 15 20.88 17.88 3.68
CA ILE A 15 19.49 18.32 3.87
C ILE A 15 19.09 18.27 5.35
N ASN A 16 19.50 17.22 6.07
CA ASN A 16 19.19 17.05 7.49
C ASN A 16 20.09 17.87 8.43
N GLY A 17 21.10 18.57 7.90
CA GLY A 17 22.05 19.36 8.69
C GLY A 17 23.02 18.52 9.52
N HIS A 18 23.25 17.27 9.12
CA HIS A 18 24.21 16.35 9.77
C HIS A 18 25.65 16.56 9.31
N LEU A 19 25.86 17.16 8.12
CA LEU A 19 27.19 17.52 7.66
C LEU A 19 27.73 18.73 8.45
N SER A 20 28.96 18.61 8.94
CA SER A 20 29.64 19.68 9.67
C SER A 20 31.14 19.70 9.40
N GLY A 21 31.79 20.81 9.76
CA GLY A 21 33.25 20.95 9.67
C GLY A 21 33.77 20.82 8.24
N ASP A 22 34.74 19.92 8.05
CA ASP A 22 35.42 19.74 6.76
C ASP A 22 34.57 19.02 5.72
N GLN A 23 33.68 18.11 6.14
CA GLN A 23 32.78 17.38 5.24
C GLN A 23 31.76 18.31 4.57
N LEU A 24 31.24 19.29 5.32
CA LEU A 24 30.35 20.31 4.77
C LEU A 24 31.05 21.14 3.68
N LYS A 25 32.28 21.58 3.94
CA LYS A 25 33.06 22.37 2.97
C LYS A 25 33.41 21.58 1.72
N GLU A 26 33.78 20.31 1.88
CA GLU A 26 34.10 19.43 0.75
C GLU A 26 32.86 19.19 -0.10
N PHE A 27 31.71 18.93 0.54
CA PHE A 27 30.44 18.77 -0.16
C PHE A 27 30.00 20.05 -0.89
N GLU A 28 30.13 21.23 -0.27
CA GLU A 28 29.81 22.52 -0.91
C GLU A 28 30.73 22.82 -2.11
N ALA A 29 32.02 22.45 -2.02
CA ALA A 29 32.96 22.60 -3.12
C ALA A 29 32.64 21.64 -4.28
N GLU A 30 32.25 20.39 -3.98
CA GLU A 30 31.79 19.45 -5.00
C GLU A 30 30.47 19.90 -5.63
N LEU A 31 29.53 20.43 -4.84
CA LEU A 31 28.25 20.94 -5.33
C LEU A 31 28.42 22.12 -6.30
N ALA A 32 29.43 22.97 -6.08
CA ALA A 32 29.74 24.08 -6.99
C ALA A 32 30.30 23.62 -8.34
N THR A 33 30.83 22.40 -8.42
CA THR A 33 31.53 21.89 -9.62
C THR A 33 30.80 20.76 -10.33
N ASN A 34 29.89 20.07 -9.64
CA ASN A 34 29.15 18.92 -10.13
C ASN A 34 27.65 19.25 -10.29
N GLN A 35 27.25 19.58 -11.52
CA GLN A 35 25.85 19.89 -11.84
C GLN A 35 24.89 18.73 -11.49
N GLN A 36 25.31 17.48 -11.68
CA GLN A 36 24.47 16.32 -11.37
C GLN A 36 24.17 16.22 -9.87
N LEU A 37 25.13 16.58 -9.02
CA LEU A 37 24.94 16.61 -7.58
C LEU A 37 23.98 17.74 -7.15
N ALA A 38 24.02 18.87 -7.84
CA ALA A 38 23.08 19.98 -7.61
C ALA A 38 21.64 19.58 -7.99
N ASP A 39 21.47 18.89 -9.12
CA ASP A 39 20.17 18.38 -9.57
C ASP A 39 19.60 17.33 -8.58
N ASP A 40 20.45 16.41 -8.11
CA ASP A 40 20.09 15.39 -7.10
C ASP A 40 19.67 16.03 -5.75
N LEU A 41 20.34 17.12 -5.34
CA LEU A 41 19.97 17.89 -4.14
C LEU A 41 18.61 18.59 -4.31
N GLU A 42 18.36 19.20 -5.47
CA GLU A 42 17.09 19.88 -5.75
C GLU A 42 15.92 18.89 -5.74
N GLN A 43 16.08 17.73 -6.39
CA GLN A 43 15.07 16.67 -6.39
C GLN A 43 14.77 16.17 -4.97
N SER A 44 15.80 15.95 -4.16
CA SER A 44 15.66 15.47 -2.79
C SER A 44 14.92 16.48 -1.90
N LYS A 45 15.18 17.78 -2.06
CA LYS A 45 14.44 18.86 -1.38
C LYS A 45 12.97 18.92 -1.83
N ALA A 46 12.69 18.73 -3.11
CA ALA A 46 11.32 18.72 -3.64
C ALA A 46 10.50 17.56 -3.06
N TRP A 47 11.11 16.37 -2.92
CA TRP A 47 10.47 15.23 -2.26
C TRP A 47 10.21 15.48 -0.78
N GLN A 48 11.18 16.04 -0.05
CA GLN A 48 10.99 16.37 1.37
C GLN A 48 9.85 17.38 1.57
N ALA A 49 9.78 18.43 0.75
CA ALA A 49 8.69 19.40 0.79
C ALA A 49 7.33 18.75 0.48
N THR A 50 7.29 17.81 -0.47
CA THR A 50 6.08 17.05 -0.81
C THR A 50 5.62 16.20 0.36
N LEU A 51 6.52 15.48 1.03
CA LEU A 51 6.21 14.67 2.21
C LEU A 51 5.69 15.53 3.36
N GLN A 52 6.34 16.66 3.66
CA GLN A 52 5.88 17.59 4.70
C GLN A 52 4.50 18.19 4.38
N SER A 53 4.22 18.48 3.10
CA SER A 53 2.90 18.96 2.69
C SER A 53 1.80 17.90 2.83
N GLN A 54 2.14 16.62 2.67
CA GLN A 54 1.21 15.51 2.91
C GLN A 54 0.97 15.31 4.41
N GLU A 55 1.99 15.36 5.26
CA GLU A 55 1.83 15.29 6.71
C GLU A 55 0.95 16.44 7.25
N ALA A 56 1.07 17.64 6.69
CA ALA A 56 0.20 18.76 7.01
C ALA A 56 -1.25 18.58 6.52
N ALA A 57 -1.46 17.86 5.40
CA ALA A 57 -2.78 17.53 4.88
C ALA A 57 -3.46 16.37 5.65
N VAL A 58 -2.67 15.54 6.34
CA VAL A 58 -3.15 14.55 7.34
C VAL A 58 -3.29 15.23 8.70
N ALA A 59 -3.98 16.38 8.74
CA ALA A 59 -4.62 16.81 9.97
C ALA A 59 -5.63 15.73 10.36
N MET A 60 -5.26 14.88 11.31
CA MET A 60 -6.11 13.81 11.85
C MET A 60 -7.56 14.29 11.99
N PRO A 61 -8.57 13.52 11.53
CA PRO A 61 -9.96 13.87 11.73
C PRO A 61 -10.19 14.06 13.24
N GLN A 62 -10.50 15.29 13.64
CA GLN A 62 -10.76 15.63 15.02
C GLN A 62 -11.97 14.80 15.50
N PHE A 63 -11.74 13.87 16.43
CA PHE A 63 -12.76 13.01 17.04
C PHE A 63 -13.90 13.80 17.70
N SER A 64 -13.70 15.10 17.96
CA SER A 64 -14.75 16.02 18.43
C SER A 64 -15.96 16.10 17.50
N SER A 65 -15.80 15.81 16.21
CA SER A 65 -16.90 15.76 15.25
C SER A 65 -17.77 14.50 15.35
N ILE A 66 -17.34 13.48 16.10
CA ILE A 66 -18.07 12.22 16.30
C ILE A 66 -19.05 12.34 17.47
N GLU A 67 -18.71 13.10 18.53
CA GLU A 67 -19.60 13.30 19.69
C GLU A 67 -20.95 13.94 19.30
N HIS A 68 -20.92 14.92 18.39
CA HIS A 68 -22.15 15.56 17.91
C HIS A 68 -23.05 14.64 17.08
N LYS A 69 -22.50 13.57 16.49
CA LYS A 69 -23.28 12.57 15.73
C LYS A 69 -23.85 11.48 16.64
N LEU A 70 -23.18 11.14 17.73
CA LEU A 70 -23.68 10.16 18.70
C LEU A 70 -24.83 10.70 19.56
N ASN A 71 -24.85 12.01 19.85
CA ASN A 71 -25.89 12.61 20.70
C ASN A 71 -27.29 12.74 20.03
N LYS A 72 -27.42 12.44 18.73
CA LYS A 72 -28.73 12.44 18.03
C LYS A 72 -29.44 11.09 18.03
N SER A 73 -28.77 10.01 18.41
CA SER A 73 -29.43 8.71 18.63
C SER A 73 -29.83 8.58 20.09
N SER A 74 -30.81 9.38 20.51
CA SER A 74 -31.50 9.21 21.79
C SER A 74 -32.38 7.96 21.73
N TRP A 75 -31.76 6.79 21.81
CA TRP A 75 -32.47 5.53 22.03
C TRP A 75 -32.82 5.45 23.51
N ASN A 76 -34.04 5.84 23.80
CA ASN A 76 -34.65 5.88 25.13
C ASN A 76 -34.93 4.43 25.60
N TRP A 77 -33.95 3.79 26.25
CA TRP A 77 -34.18 2.56 27.02
C TRP A 77 -34.36 2.93 28.48
N GLY A 78 -35.63 2.92 28.92
CA GLY A 78 -36.02 3.18 30.28
C GLY A 78 -35.54 2.11 31.27
N TYR A 79 -35.29 2.59 32.48
CA TYR A 79 -35.24 1.87 33.76
C TYR A 79 -34.12 0.83 33.98
N GLY A 80 -33.11 1.27 34.74
CA GLY A 80 -32.70 0.52 35.93
C GLY A 80 -31.46 -0.36 35.82
N LEU A 81 -30.67 -0.28 34.75
CA LEU A 81 -29.35 -0.91 34.70
C LEU A 81 -28.30 0.20 34.79
N SER A 82 -27.37 0.08 35.74
CA SER A 82 -26.21 0.96 35.81
C SER A 82 -25.50 0.98 34.46
N THR A 83 -24.93 2.13 34.08
CA THR A 83 -24.15 2.28 32.84
C THR A 83 -23.11 1.16 32.66
N ALA A 84 -22.55 0.65 33.75
CA ALA A 84 -21.66 -0.51 33.75
C ALA A 84 -22.33 -1.81 33.25
N ALA A 85 -23.57 -2.09 33.64
CA ALA A 85 -24.30 -3.27 33.20
C ALA A 85 -24.76 -3.18 31.73
N ALA A 86 -25.12 -1.97 31.28
CA ALA A 86 -25.45 -1.73 29.87
C ALA A 86 -24.21 -1.90 28.96
N VAL A 87 -23.04 -1.41 29.38
CA VAL A 87 -21.76 -1.63 28.66
C VAL A 87 -21.39 -3.11 28.63
N ALA A 88 -21.56 -3.84 29.74
CA ALA A 88 -21.26 -5.27 29.79
C ALA A 88 -22.18 -6.10 28.87
N LEU A 89 -23.48 -5.79 28.80
CA LEU A 89 -24.44 -6.49 27.94
C LEU A 89 -24.25 -6.13 26.46
N ALA A 90 -23.92 -4.86 26.16
CA ALA A 90 -23.53 -4.42 24.82
C ALA A 90 -22.23 -5.08 24.37
N ALA A 91 -21.23 -5.20 25.26
CA ALA A 91 -20.01 -5.93 25.00
C ALA A 91 -20.29 -7.42 24.76
N PHE A 92 -21.20 -8.06 25.51
CA PHE A 92 -21.54 -9.48 25.29
C PHE A 92 -22.29 -9.73 23.96
N LEU A 93 -23.17 -8.81 23.55
CA LEU A 93 -23.89 -8.92 22.26
C LEU A 93 -22.99 -8.55 21.06
N PHE A 94 -22.06 -7.60 21.22
CA PHE A 94 -21.10 -7.26 20.17
C PHE A 94 -19.88 -8.19 20.11
N LEU A 95 -19.46 -8.82 21.22
CA LEU A 95 -18.39 -9.83 21.24
C LEU A 95 -18.91 -11.23 20.90
N GLY A 96 -20.23 -11.47 20.98
CA GLY A 96 -20.86 -12.74 20.61
C GLY A 96 -21.19 -12.87 19.12
N THR A 97 -21.15 -11.77 18.36
CA THR A 97 -21.19 -11.84 16.90
C THR A 97 -19.80 -11.59 16.38
N SER A 98 -19.21 -12.63 15.81
CA SER A 98 -17.98 -12.56 15.02
C SER A 98 -18.23 -11.75 13.74
N PHE A 99 -18.53 -10.46 13.88
CA PHE A 99 -18.30 -9.47 12.83
C PHE A 99 -16.95 -8.83 13.15
N GLN A 100 -15.89 -9.64 13.10
CA GLN A 100 -14.65 -9.09 12.61
C GLN A 100 -14.93 -8.77 11.14
N PRO A 101 -14.98 -7.48 10.72
CA PRO A 101 -14.59 -7.21 9.36
C PRO A 101 -13.20 -7.85 9.24
N ASN A 102 -13.03 -8.72 8.26
CA ASN A 102 -11.77 -9.36 7.96
C ASN A 102 -10.85 -8.28 7.37
N ASN A 103 -10.50 -7.28 8.20
CA ASN A 103 -9.51 -6.28 7.92
C ASN A 103 -8.19 -6.93 8.27
N GLU A 104 -7.78 -7.85 7.39
CA GLU A 104 -6.38 -8.21 7.24
C GLU A 104 -5.69 -6.88 6.91
N PHE A 105 -4.97 -6.32 7.88
CA PHE A 105 -4.02 -5.27 7.59
C PHE A 105 -3.02 -5.89 6.62
N GLU A 106 -3.05 -5.46 5.35
CA GLU A 106 -2.02 -5.76 4.37
C GLU A 106 -0.71 -5.14 4.87
N THR A 107 0.01 -5.88 5.70
CA THR A 107 1.43 -5.60 5.93
C THR A 107 2.12 -5.81 4.59
N LEU A 108 2.99 -4.89 4.18
CA LEU A 108 3.79 -4.95 2.92
C LEU A 108 4.66 -6.22 2.77
N THR A 109 4.65 -7.08 3.77
CA THR A 109 5.01 -8.49 3.69
C THR A 109 3.75 -9.31 3.43
N ASP A 110 3.20 -9.27 2.21
CA ASP A 110 2.12 -10.17 1.83
C ASP A 110 2.65 -11.58 2.04
N THR A 111 2.10 -12.25 3.05
CA THR A 111 2.47 -13.60 3.46
C THR A 111 2.44 -14.46 2.22
N ASN A 112 3.58 -15.06 1.90
CA ASN A 112 3.78 -16.01 0.82
C ASN A 112 2.60 -17.00 0.83
N SER A 113 1.58 -16.71 0.02
CA SER A 113 0.33 -17.46 0.02
C SER A 113 0.70 -18.82 -0.55
N ALA A 114 0.82 -19.82 0.33
CA ALA A 114 1.24 -21.15 -0.04
C ALA A 114 0.14 -21.78 -0.89
N TYR A 115 0.20 -21.55 -2.20
CA TYR A 115 -0.72 -22.12 -3.15
C TYR A 115 -0.42 -23.62 -3.29
N ASN A 116 -1.43 -24.46 -3.07
CA ASN A 116 -1.33 -25.92 -3.23
C ASN A 116 -1.33 -26.36 -4.70
N THR A 117 -1.51 -25.42 -5.62
CA THR A 117 -1.54 -25.61 -7.08
C THR A 117 -0.68 -24.54 -7.75
N PRO A 118 -0.15 -24.78 -8.96
CA PRO A 118 0.57 -23.76 -9.71
C PRO A 118 -0.38 -22.59 -10.03
N VAL A 119 0.00 -21.39 -9.62
CA VAL A 119 -0.79 -20.17 -9.80
C VAL A 119 -0.04 -19.22 -10.73
N MET A 120 -0.78 -18.42 -11.47
CA MET A 120 -0.26 -17.35 -12.29
C MET A 120 -0.94 -16.05 -11.89
N GLN A 121 -0.15 -15.05 -11.58
CA GLN A 121 -0.61 -13.70 -11.36
C GLN A 121 -0.63 -12.95 -12.69
N ILE A 122 -1.73 -12.28 -12.95
CA ILE A 122 -1.96 -11.48 -14.14
C ILE A 122 -2.29 -10.07 -13.68
N VAL A 123 -1.61 -9.09 -14.26
CA VAL A 123 -1.93 -7.67 -14.12
C VAL A 123 -2.66 -7.21 -15.37
N LEU A 124 -3.89 -6.77 -15.21
CA LEU A 124 -4.74 -6.24 -16.26
C LEU A 124 -4.41 -4.75 -16.50
N SER A 125 -4.67 -4.29 -17.72
CA SER A 125 -4.61 -2.89 -18.11
C SER A 125 -5.82 -2.11 -17.58
N LYS A 126 -5.69 -0.78 -17.49
CA LYS A 126 -6.74 0.14 -16.98
C LYS A 126 -8.07 0.03 -17.73
N ASP A 127 -8.00 -0.33 -19.00
CA ASP A 127 -9.15 -0.38 -19.90
C ASP A 127 -9.74 -1.79 -20.03
N ALA A 128 -9.13 -2.80 -19.41
CA ALA A 128 -9.60 -4.17 -19.48
C ALA A 128 -10.58 -4.52 -18.37
N THR A 129 -11.67 -5.22 -18.73
CA THR A 129 -12.57 -5.79 -17.73
C THR A 129 -12.17 -7.24 -17.44
N LEU A 130 -12.22 -7.61 -16.16
CA LEU A 130 -11.93 -8.99 -15.72
C LEU A 130 -12.88 -9.99 -16.40
N ALA A 131 -14.15 -9.63 -16.56
CA ALA A 131 -15.17 -10.50 -17.15
C ALA A 131 -14.82 -10.90 -18.59
N ASP A 132 -14.34 -9.95 -19.41
CA ASP A 132 -13.98 -10.23 -20.81
C ASP A 132 -12.80 -11.20 -20.89
N ILE A 133 -11.77 -10.99 -20.06
CA ILE A 133 -10.57 -11.84 -20.05
C ILE A 133 -10.89 -13.23 -19.51
N MET A 134 -11.73 -13.34 -18.48
CA MET A 134 -12.17 -14.63 -17.95
C MET A 134 -12.95 -15.44 -19.00
N SER A 135 -13.79 -14.77 -19.80
CA SER A 135 -14.56 -15.40 -20.87
C SER A 135 -13.66 -15.89 -22.00
N ASP A 136 -12.71 -15.06 -22.44
CA ASP A 136 -11.86 -15.37 -23.60
C ASP A 136 -10.89 -16.53 -23.34
N TYR A 137 -10.35 -16.61 -22.12
CA TYR A 137 -9.33 -17.60 -21.76
C TYR A 137 -9.83 -18.70 -20.82
N SER A 138 -11.12 -18.71 -20.48
CA SER A 138 -11.73 -19.67 -19.54
C SER A 138 -10.95 -19.76 -18.22
N LEU A 139 -10.59 -18.60 -17.65
CA LEU A 139 -9.72 -18.51 -16.48
C LEU A 139 -10.46 -18.92 -15.21
N SER A 140 -9.76 -19.64 -14.32
CA SER A 140 -10.22 -19.96 -12.98
C SER A 140 -9.52 -19.06 -11.97
N VAL A 141 -10.22 -18.03 -11.50
CA VAL A 141 -9.68 -17.04 -10.55
C VAL A 141 -9.60 -17.65 -9.16
N VAL A 142 -8.42 -17.55 -8.57
CA VAL A 142 -8.11 -17.99 -7.20
C VAL A 142 -8.27 -16.82 -6.23
N LYS A 143 -7.73 -15.65 -6.59
CA LYS A 143 -7.79 -14.43 -5.77
C LYS A 143 -7.91 -13.20 -6.68
N THR A 144 -8.68 -12.23 -6.23
CA THR A 144 -8.76 -10.90 -6.86
C THR A 144 -8.34 -9.89 -5.81
N TYR A 145 -7.43 -9.00 -6.17
CA TYR A 145 -6.96 -7.94 -5.29
C TYR A 145 -7.86 -6.71 -5.50
N PRO A 146 -8.63 -6.26 -4.50
CA PRO A 146 -9.50 -5.10 -4.67
C PRO A 146 -8.68 -3.85 -4.96
N ASN A 147 -9.10 -3.04 -5.94
CA ASN A 147 -8.46 -1.77 -6.36
C ASN A 147 -7.12 -1.90 -7.09
N GLU A 148 -6.55 -3.09 -7.14
CA GLU A 148 -5.36 -3.41 -7.92
C GLU A 148 -5.83 -4.27 -9.07
N GLN A 149 -5.47 -3.97 -10.32
CA GLN A 149 -5.91 -4.74 -11.48
C GLN A 149 -5.20 -6.09 -11.57
N ILE A 150 -5.08 -6.79 -10.43
CA ILE A 150 -4.26 -7.96 -10.22
C ILE A 150 -5.18 -9.11 -9.86
N ILE A 151 -5.00 -10.21 -10.58
CA ILE A 151 -5.71 -11.45 -10.34
C ILE A 151 -4.71 -12.59 -10.28
N ASP A 152 -4.96 -13.53 -9.38
CA ASP A 152 -4.25 -14.80 -9.33
C ASP A 152 -5.18 -15.86 -9.91
N ILE A 153 -4.70 -16.61 -10.88
CA ILE A 153 -5.44 -17.66 -11.60
C ILE A 153 -4.75 -19.01 -11.46
N ASN A 154 -5.53 -20.08 -11.52
CA ASN A 154 -4.98 -21.43 -11.56
C ASN A 154 -4.47 -21.75 -12.97
N ILE A 155 -3.24 -22.28 -13.07
CA ILE A 155 -2.70 -22.72 -14.35
C ILE A 155 -3.35 -24.07 -14.70
N ASN A 156 -4.36 -24.03 -15.56
CA ASN A 156 -4.98 -25.24 -16.12
C ASN A 156 -4.17 -25.75 -17.34
N ALA A 157 -4.34 -27.03 -17.70
CA ALA A 157 -3.60 -27.65 -18.80
C ALA A 157 -3.92 -27.06 -20.20
N ASN A 158 -5.00 -26.29 -20.32
CA ASN A 158 -5.48 -25.74 -21.58
C ASN A 158 -5.18 -24.24 -21.71
N LEU A 159 -4.49 -23.64 -20.73
CA LEU A 159 -4.18 -22.22 -20.73
C LEU A 159 -3.05 -21.95 -21.73
N ASP A 160 -3.38 -21.23 -22.81
CA ASP A 160 -2.39 -20.71 -23.74
C ASP A 160 -1.72 -19.47 -23.15
N VAL A 161 -0.64 -19.71 -22.41
CA VAL A 161 0.14 -18.65 -21.75
C VAL A 161 0.76 -17.70 -22.77
N GLU A 162 1.14 -18.19 -23.95
CA GLU A 162 1.76 -17.34 -24.98
C GLU A 162 0.74 -16.38 -25.60
N ALA A 163 -0.50 -16.86 -25.83
CA ALA A 163 -1.59 -15.99 -26.25
C ALA A 163 -1.98 -14.97 -25.18
N LEU A 164 -1.89 -15.35 -23.90
CA LEU A 164 -2.15 -14.47 -22.77
C LEU A 164 -1.09 -13.35 -22.66
N GLU A 165 0.20 -13.68 -22.78
CA GLU A 165 1.31 -12.72 -22.72
C GLU A 165 1.32 -11.72 -23.89
N LYS A 166 0.72 -12.09 -25.03
CA LYS A 166 0.58 -11.21 -26.20
C LYS A 166 -0.70 -10.37 -26.19
N ASP A 167 -1.61 -10.61 -25.24
CA ASP A 167 -2.85 -9.84 -25.14
C ASP A 167 -2.55 -8.42 -24.63
N LYS A 168 -2.96 -7.41 -25.41
CA LYS A 168 -2.76 -5.99 -25.09
C LYS A 168 -3.48 -5.56 -23.80
N ARG A 169 -4.48 -6.33 -23.37
CA ARG A 169 -5.23 -6.09 -22.14
C ARG A 169 -4.45 -6.51 -20.90
N ILE A 170 -3.37 -7.26 -21.06
CA ILE A 170 -2.55 -7.82 -19.99
C ILE A 170 -1.20 -7.11 -20.00
N VAL A 171 -0.87 -6.49 -18.86
CA VAL A 171 0.36 -5.72 -18.70
C VAL A 171 1.50 -6.64 -18.28
N PHE A 172 1.20 -7.62 -17.43
CA PHE A 172 2.20 -8.48 -16.84
C PHE A 172 1.64 -9.84 -16.46
N VAL A 173 2.45 -10.87 -16.64
CA VAL A 173 2.15 -12.25 -16.28
C VAL A 173 3.32 -12.78 -15.47
N LYS A 174 3.05 -13.34 -14.29
CA LYS A 174 4.06 -13.96 -13.43
C LYS A 174 3.56 -15.28 -12.89
N ARG A 175 4.37 -16.33 -13.01
CA ARG A 175 4.09 -17.61 -12.38
C ARG A 175 4.46 -17.53 -10.88
N ILE A 176 3.54 -17.94 -10.02
CA ILE A 176 3.68 -17.96 -8.56
C ILE A 176 3.46 -19.41 -8.09
N GLY A 177 4.55 -20.09 -7.70
CA GLY A 177 4.53 -21.53 -7.38
C GLY A 177 4.37 -22.40 -8.64
N SER A 178 5.01 -23.56 -8.82
CA SER A 178 5.53 -24.56 -7.89
C SER A 178 7.00 -24.82 -8.22
N GLU A 179 7.93 -24.29 -7.44
CA GLU A 179 9.28 -24.85 -7.36
C GLU A 179 9.30 -25.81 -6.17
N LYS A 180 9.19 -27.10 -6.46
CA LYS A 180 9.66 -28.16 -5.57
C LYS A 180 11.00 -28.64 -6.10
#